data_AF-A0A3D2IEW1-F1
#
_entry.id   AF-A0A3D2IEW1-F1
#
_cell.length_a   1.000
_cell.length_b   1.000
_cell.length_c   1.000
_cell.angle_alpha   90.00
_cell.angle_beta   90.00
_cell.angle_gamma   90.00
#
_symmetry.space_group_name_H-M   'P 1'
#
loop_
_entity.id
_entity.type
_entity.pdbx_description
1 polymer ?
#
loop_
_entity_poly.entity_id
_entity_poly.type
_entity_poly.pdbx_seq_one_letter_code
_entity_poly.pdbx_strand_id
1 'polypeptide(L)'
;MSKKYFNKFSWLLLIALCFYPFKDSNAQVEYRWLSAGSFHNFYSSLGSEIEEGFIDEQQGGWQWPAIYRGQDAQAMKALWLGATNFTDEQQTWDYRVVHVGPRVTGLGEFYPVSMKTVSKFDPPEVSVDGLVSFSKSVTNDEVDPTMKADRKIVAVTNTLLGITVQRTAMQFSQGYHDNYHVIEYIFTNTGNVDGDDEIEFPNRTVEGFVPYFLNRMAPVKASRYTIGNGSGWGQNTMNDRRGDGQVPEETENFRAQFAWHGYYPTSDVSYDNVGAPIFVPVTTGGYLSAADTTGRLEAYHFVGTVTLHADASANDDS
;
A
#
# COMPACT_ATOMS: atom_id res chain seq x y z
N MET A 1 -2.15 50.35 -31.07
CA MET A 1 -2.39 49.14 -31.89
C MET A 1 -3.87 48.85 -31.95
N SER A 2 -4.44 48.75 -33.15
CA SER A 2 -5.88 48.57 -33.38
C SER A 2 -6.40 47.25 -32.78
N LYS A 3 -7.59 47.28 -32.14
CA LYS A 3 -8.33 46.11 -31.61
C LYS A 3 -8.44 44.93 -32.60
N LYS A 4 -8.29 45.16 -33.92
CA LYS A 4 -8.24 44.12 -34.95
C LYS A 4 -7.02 43.17 -34.85
N TYR A 5 -5.90 43.63 -34.29
CA TYR A 5 -4.69 42.80 -34.18
C TYR A 5 -4.68 41.94 -32.91
N PHE A 6 -5.38 42.36 -31.86
CA PHE A 6 -5.49 41.62 -30.60
C PHE A 6 -6.29 40.32 -30.75
N ASN A 7 -7.38 40.35 -31.55
CA ASN A 7 -8.20 39.16 -31.82
C ASN A 7 -7.50 38.10 -32.68
N LYS A 8 -6.68 38.52 -33.66
CA LYS A 8 -5.92 37.58 -34.50
C LYS A 8 -4.79 36.89 -33.74
N PHE A 9 -4.13 37.62 -32.83
CA PHE A 9 -3.08 37.08 -31.98
C PHE A 9 -3.64 36.10 -30.93
N SER A 10 -4.82 36.39 -30.34
CA SER A 10 -5.52 35.45 -29.45
C SER A 10 -5.94 34.15 -30.15
N TRP A 11 -6.40 34.22 -31.41
CA TRP A 11 -6.78 33.02 -32.17
C TRP A 11 -5.57 32.16 -32.53
N LEU A 12 -4.42 32.76 -32.88
CA LEU A 12 -3.18 32.04 -33.13
C LEU A 12 -2.64 31.35 -31.86
N LEU A 13 -2.79 31.98 -30.68
CA LEU A 13 -2.38 31.39 -29.40
C LEU A 13 -3.27 30.21 -28.99
N LEU A 14 -4.59 30.31 -29.22
CA LEU A 14 -5.55 29.23 -28.99
C LEU A 14 -5.31 28.04 -29.93
N ILE A 15 -4.99 28.30 -31.19
CA ILE A 15 -4.64 27.25 -32.16
C ILE A 15 -3.30 26.60 -31.80
N ALA A 16 -2.31 27.37 -31.35
CA ALA A 16 -1.03 26.84 -30.87
C ALA A 16 -1.17 25.98 -29.61
N LEU A 17 -2.14 26.28 -28.73
CA LEU A 17 -2.51 25.44 -27.58
C LEU A 17 -3.24 24.15 -27.99
N CYS A 18 -4.01 24.16 -29.08
CA CYS A 18 -4.69 22.97 -29.61
C CYS A 18 -3.77 22.02 -30.41
N PHE A 19 -2.63 22.52 -30.91
CA PHE A 19 -1.64 21.74 -31.65
C PHE A 19 -0.35 21.49 -30.85
N TYR A 20 -0.31 21.86 -29.57
CA TYR A 20 0.75 21.37 -28.70
C TYR A 20 0.49 19.88 -28.51
N PRO A 21 1.40 18.98 -28.92
CA PRO A 21 1.31 17.60 -28.48
C PRO A 21 1.39 17.67 -26.95
N PHE A 22 0.28 17.37 -26.28
CA PHE A 22 0.36 16.95 -24.90
C PHE A 22 1.30 15.74 -24.94
N LYS A 23 2.56 15.93 -24.53
CA LYS A 23 3.37 14.79 -24.12
C LYS A 23 2.52 14.06 -23.11
N ASP A 24 2.35 12.76 -23.33
CA ASP A 24 1.59 11.89 -22.44
C ASP A 24 1.96 12.26 -21.00
N SER A 25 0.95 12.75 -20.28
CA SER A 25 1.08 13.01 -18.86
C SER A 25 1.30 11.65 -18.24
N ASN A 26 2.56 11.31 -17.93
CA ASN A 26 2.90 10.14 -17.13
C ASN A 26 1.94 10.06 -15.95
N ALA A 27 1.29 8.90 -15.84
CA ALA A 27 0.04 8.71 -15.10
C ALA A 27 0.09 9.28 -13.68
N GLN A 28 -1.00 9.95 -13.29
CA GLN A 28 -1.27 10.31 -11.90
C GLN A 28 -1.20 9.03 -11.05
N VAL A 29 -0.52 9.10 -9.89
CA VAL A 29 -0.48 7.99 -8.94
C VAL A 29 -1.91 7.55 -8.64
N GLU A 30 -2.20 6.28 -8.88
CA GLU A 30 -3.54 5.71 -8.72
C GLU A 30 -3.58 4.87 -7.45
N TYR A 31 -4.70 4.96 -6.73
CA TYR A 31 -4.97 4.15 -5.55
C TYR A 31 -6.28 3.39 -5.74
N ARG A 32 -6.26 2.09 -5.45
CA ARG A 32 -7.47 1.25 -5.51
C ARG A 32 -7.59 0.37 -4.28
N TRP A 33 -8.82 -0.01 -3.96
CA TRP A 33 -9.14 -0.83 -2.80
C TRP A 33 -9.33 -2.30 -3.16
N LEU A 34 -8.73 -3.17 -2.36
CA LEU A 34 -9.20 -4.54 -2.16
C LEU A 34 -10.14 -4.54 -0.95
N SER A 35 -11.43 -4.64 -1.22
CA SER A 35 -12.52 -4.49 -0.25
C SER A 35 -13.59 -5.59 -0.34
N ALA A 36 -13.19 -6.81 -0.72
CA ALA A 36 -14.03 -8.00 -0.64
C ALA A 36 -13.87 -8.72 0.71
N GLY A 37 -14.97 -8.90 1.45
CA GLY A 37 -14.95 -9.57 2.76
C GLY A 37 -14.74 -8.61 3.94
N SER A 38 -13.92 -9.01 4.91
CA SER A 38 -13.70 -8.25 6.16
C SER A 38 -12.30 -7.67 6.34
N PHE A 39 -11.29 -8.10 5.58
CA PHE A 39 -9.95 -7.50 5.64
C PHE A 39 -9.74 -6.61 4.41
N HIS A 40 -9.66 -5.30 4.60
CA HIS A 40 -9.55 -4.35 3.48
C HIS A 40 -8.21 -3.63 3.49
N ASN A 41 -7.66 -3.39 2.30
CA ASN A 41 -6.49 -2.53 2.12
C ASN A 41 -6.57 -1.75 0.81
N PHE A 42 -5.97 -0.57 0.77
CA PHE A 42 -5.71 0.12 -0.49
C PHE A 42 -4.33 -0.25 -1.02
N TYR A 43 -4.14 -0.06 -2.32
CA TYR A 43 -2.90 -0.33 -3.02
C TYR A 43 -2.57 0.84 -3.96
N SER A 44 -1.30 1.26 -3.98
CA SER A 44 -0.78 2.29 -4.88
C SER A 44 -0.25 1.72 -6.21
N SER A 45 -0.38 2.46 -7.30
CA SER A 45 0.25 2.12 -8.58
C SER A 45 1.78 2.17 -8.54
N LEU A 46 2.37 2.87 -7.56
CA LEU A 46 3.83 2.96 -7.34
C LEU A 46 4.43 1.75 -6.60
N GLY A 47 3.63 0.76 -6.19
CA GLY A 47 4.13 -0.47 -5.57
C GLY A 47 4.24 -0.48 -4.04
N SER A 48 4.01 0.65 -3.35
CA SER A 48 3.91 0.71 -1.88
C SER A 48 2.94 1.79 -1.37
N GLU A 49 2.39 1.56 -0.17
CA GLU A 49 1.43 2.43 0.51
C GLU A 49 2.13 3.29 1.57
N ILE A 50 2.51 4.51 1.19
CA ILE A 50 3.23 5.44 2.07
C ILE A 50 2.35 5.95 3.21
N GLU A 51 2.96 6.53 4.25
CA GLU A 51 2.26 7.34 5.25
C GLU A 51 1.56 8.51 4.56
N GLU A 52 0.28 8.75 4.90
CA GLU A 52 -0.51 9.86 4.33
C GLU A 52 -0.55 9.85 2.78
N GLY A 53 -0.58 8.66 2.17
CA GLY A 53 -0.60 8.51 0.71
C GLY A 53 -1.98 8.65 0.08
N PHE A 54 -2.87 7.67 0.32
CA PHE A 54 -4.22 7.65 -0.27
C PHE A 54 -5.14 8.74 0.30
N ILE A 55 -4.94 9.08 1.57
CA ILE A 55 -5.66 10.12 2.30
C ILE A 55 -4.62 10.93 3.08
N ASP A 56 -4.94 12.20 3.33
CA ASP A 56 -4.16 13.09 4.21
C ASP A 56 -4.42 12.73 5.68
N GLU A 57 -4.24 11.45 6.00
CA GLU A 57 -4.40 10.90 7.34
C GLU A 57 -3.53 9.64 7.51
N GLN A 58 -2.99 9.48 8.71
CA GLN A 58 -2.21 8.33 9.11
C GLN A 58 -3.10 7.12 9.41
N GLN A 59 -2.49 5.93 9.45
CA GLN A 59 -3.20 4.67 9.66
C GLN A 59 -4.33 4.50 8.64
N GLY A 60 -3.96 4.47 7.36
CA GLY A 60 -4.88 4.15 6.28
C GLY A 60 -4.60 2.73 5.82
N GLY A 61 -5.62 1.86 5.86
CA GLY A 61 -5.51 0.49 5.37
C GLY A 61 -5.23 -0.54 6.46
N TRP A 62 -5.05 -1.79 6.03
CA TRP A 62 -5.06 -2.98 6.88
C TRP A 62 -6.23 -2.96 7.89
N GLN A 63 -7.43 -2.74 7.36
CA GLN A 63 -8.64 -2.64 8.15
C GLN A 63 -9.21 -4.04 8.40
N TRP A 64 -9.26 -4.48 9.65
CA TRP A 64 -9.95 -5.71 10.04
C TRP A 64 -10.59 -5.59 11.41
N PRO A 65 -11.89 -5.91 11.57
CA PRO A 65 -12.90 -6.09 10.53
C PRO A 65 -13.27 -4.74 9.92
N ALA A 66 -13.17 -4.62 8.60
CA ALA A 66 -13.35 -3.35 7.89
C ALA A 66 -14.80 -2.80 7.90
N ILE A 67 -15.76 -3.57 8.43
CA ILE A 67 -17.12 -3.09 8.68
C ILE A 67 -17.16 -2.06 9.82
N TYR A 68 -16.22 -2.13 10.76
CA TYR A 68 -16.11 -1.16 11.85
C TYR A 68 -15.14 -0.05 11.47
N ARG A 69 -15.46 1.17 11.91
CA ARG A 69 -14.61 2.35 11.66
C ARG A 69 -13.36 2.29 12.54
N GLY A 70 -12.26 2.83 12.04
CA GLY A 70 -11.02 3.00 12.81
C GLY A 70 -10.30 1.69 13.15
N GLN A 71 -10.57 0.61 12.41
CA GLN A 71 -9.87 -0.67 12.53
C GLN A 71 -8.57 -0.73 11.71
N ASP A 72 -8.13 0.39 11.15
CA ASP A 72 -6.89 0.48 10.37
C ASP A 72 -5.68 0.16 11.23
N ALA A 73 -4.71 -0.55 10.65
CA ALA A 73 -3.49 -0.96 11.35
C ALA A 73 -2.20 -0.61 10.60
N GLN A 74 -2.30 -0.07 9.38
CA GLN A 74 -1.16 0.27 8.52
C GLN A 74 -0.69 1.70 8.77
N ALA A 75 0.32 1.91 9.62
CA ALA A 75 0.86 3.26 9.84
C ALA A 75 1.63 3.76 8.61
N MET A 76 2.48 2.91 8.01
CA MET A 76 3.10 3.14 6.70
C MET A 76 3.68 1.84 6.13
N LYS A 77 3.94 1.84 4.82
CA LYS A 77 4.77 0.85 4.15
C LYS A 77 5.83 1.51 3.29
N ALA A 78 6.92 0.79 3.03
CA ALA A 78 7.92 1.19 2.04
C ALA A 78 8.42 -0.02 1.24
N LEU A 79 8.79 0.27 -0.01
CA LEU A 79 9.51 -0.64 -0.89
C LEU A 79 10.79 0.06 -1.34
N TRP A 80 11.92 -0.49 -0.95
CA TRP A 80 13.24 0.03 -1.29
C TRP A 80 13.95 -1.03 -2.13
N LEU A 81 14.50 -0.64 -3.27
CA LEU A 81 15.23 -1.53 -4.17
C LEU A 81 16.67 -1.06 -4.22
N GLY A 82 17.59 -1.94 -3.82
CA GLY A 82 19.02 -1.69 -3.85
C GLY A 82 19.69 -2.45 -4.99
N ALA A 83 20.78 -1.89 -5.52
CA ALA A 83 21.69 -2.53 -6.45
C ALA A 83 23.13 -2.07 -6.18
N THR A 84 24.10 -2.86 -6.61
CA THR A 84 25.53 -2.54 -6.55
C THR A 84 26.08 -2.19 -7.92
N ASN A 85 27.19 -1.45 -7.98
CA ASN A 85 27.91 -1.13 -9.22
C ASN A 85 27.00 -0.53 -10.31
N PHE A 86 26.14 0.41 -9.91
CA PHE A 86 25.16 0.99 -10.81
C PHE A 86 25.76 2.24 -11.48
N THR A 87 25.58 2.42 -12.78
CA THR A 87 25.97 3.63 -13.53
C THR A 87 24.74 4.21 -14.21
N ASP A 88 24.40 5.48 -13.97
CA ASP A 88 23.40 6.19 -14.78
C ASP A 88 24.11 6.98 -15.91
N GLU A 89 23.39 7.89 -16.55
CA GLU A 89 23.93 8.78 -17.57
C GLU A 89 25.00 9.76 -17.04
N GLN A 90 25.11 9.94 -15.72
CA GLN A 90 25.86 11.02 -15.09
C GLN A 90 27.09 10.50 -14.33
N GLN A 91 26.96 9.40 -13.61
CA GLN A 91 27.99 8.86 -12.74
C GLN A 91 27.81 7.37 -12.43
N THR A 92 28.82 6.81 -11.77
CA THR A 92 28.78 5.45 -11.22
C THR A 92 28.68 5.50 -9.70
N TRP A 93 27.86 4.62 -9.14
CA TRP A 93 27.66 4.42 -7.72
C TRP A 93 27.99 2.98 -7.34
N ASP A 94 28.79 2.82 -6.30
CA ASP A 94 29.05 1.51 -5.70
C ASP A 94 27.75 0.87 -5.18
N TYR A 95 26.84 1.71 -4.66
CA TYR A 95 25.51 1.31 -4.18
C TYR A 95 24.47 2.35 -4.62
N ARG A 96 23.39 1.88 -5.23
CA ARG A 96 22.24 2.72 -5.61
C ARG A 96 20.97 2.13 -4.98
N VAL A 97 20.18 3.00 -4.36
CA VAL A 97 18.85 2.66 -3.84
C VAL A 97 17.83 3.58 -4.47
N VAL A 98 16.70 3.00 -4.86
CA VAL A 98 15.48 3.72 -5.24
C VAL A 98 14.37 3.29 -4.29
N HIS A 99 13.49 4.21 -3.89
CA HIS A 99 12.47 3.90 -2.91
C HIS A 99 11.15 4.65 -3.06
N VAL A 100 10.09 3.96 -2.66
CA VAL A 100 8.79 4.54 -2.33
C VAL A 100 8.50 4.27 -0.85
N GLY A 101 8.09 5.32 -0.13
CA GLY A 101 7.91 5.30 1.32
C GLY A 101 9.21 5.46 2.12
N PRO A 102 9.11 5.57 3.47
CA PRO A 102 7.87 5.55 4.23
C PRO A 102 7.06 6.86 4.13
N ARG A 103 7.71 8.00 3.86
CA ARG A 103 7.08 9.32 3.61
C ARG A 103 7.45 9.94 2.26
N VAL A 104 8.27 9.25 1.48
CA VAL A 104 8.69 9.71 0.16
C VAL A 104 7.74 9.12 -0.88
N THR A 105 7.26 9.95 -1.80
CA THR A 105 6.26 9.56 -2.79
C THR A 105 6.79 8.56 -3.81
N GLY A 106 8.11 8.41 -3.95
CA GLY A 106 8.74 7.61 -5.01
C GLY A 106 8.70 8.28 -6.38
N LEU A 107 8.10 9.47 -6.52
CA LEU A 107 8.09 10.20 -7.78
C LEU A 107 9.51 10.60 -8.19
N GLY A 108 9.83 10.35 -9.46
CA GLY A 108 11.18 10.50 -9.99
C GLY A 108 12.06 9.26 -9.80
N GLU A 109 11.61 8.27 -9.05
CA GLU A 109 12.31 6.98 -8.87
C GLU A 109 11.49 5.77 -9.33
N PHE A 110 10.15 5.88 -9.21
CA PHE A 110 9.16 4.90 -9.62
C PHE A 110 8.19 5.57 -10.61
N TYR A 111 7.90 4.86 -11.69
CA TYR A 111 7.09 5.34 -12.81
C TYR A 111 5.95 4.35 -13.04
N PRO A 112 4.70 4.68 -12.63
CA PRO A 112 3.56 3.80 -12.82
C PRO A 112 3.27 3.58 -14.30
N VAL A 113 3.16 2.31 -14.70
CA VAL A 113 2.85 1.92 -16.09
C VAL A 113 1.38 1.53 -16.21
N SER A 114 0.88 0.70 -15.30
CA SER A 114 -0.53 0.32 -15.30
C SER A 114 -1.02 -0.14 -13.93
N MET A 115 -2.33 -0.02 -13.70
CA MET A 115 -3.01 -0.59 -12.55
C MET A 115 -4.37 -1.14 -12.98
N LYS A 116 -4.62 -2.41 -12.69
CA LYS A 116 -5.87 -3.10 -13.03
C LYS A 116 -6.47 -3.78 -11.82
N THR A 117 -7.79 -3.87 -11.79
CA THR A 117 -8.58 -4.58 -10.79
C THR A 117 -9.46 -5.60 -11.49
N VAL A 118 -9.29 -6.85 -11.07
CA VAL A 118 -10.01 -8.00 -11.62
C VAL A 118 -10.79 -8.66 -10.49
N SER A 119 -12.08 -8.86 -10.69
CA SER A 119 -12.96 -9.54 -9.73
C SER A 119 -13.40 -10.90 -10.27
N LYS A 120 -13.65 -11.85 -9.38
CA LYS A 120 -14.13 -13.18 -9.77
C LYS A 120 -15.56 -13.18 -10.29
N PHE A 121 -16.35 -12.22 -9.82
CA PHE A 121 -17.74 -11.97 -10.23
C PHE A 121 -17.96 -10.46 -10.28
N ASP A 122 -19.02 -10.03 -10.98
CA ASP A 122 -19.41 -8.62 -10.99
C ASP A 122 -19.60 -8.10 -9.56
N PRO A 123 -18.91 -7.01 -9.16
CA PRO A 123 -19.07 -6.47 -7.82
C PRO A 123 -20.52 -6.12 -7.53
N PRO A 124 -21.07 -6.51 -6.36
CA PRO A 124 -22.46 -6.26 -6.04
C PRO A 124 -22.71 -4.77 -5.88
N GLU A 125 -23.74 -4.26 -6.56
CA GLU A 125 -24.24 -2.91 -6.33
C GLU A 125 -25.32 -2.94 -5.25
N VAL A 126 -25.11 -2.14 -4.20
CA VAL A 126 -26.11 -1.92 -3.15
C VAL A 126 -26.62 -0.51 -3.32
N SER A 127 -27.94 -0.32 -3.27
CA SER A 127 -28.56 1.01 -3.28
C SER A 127 -29.48 1.19 -2.08
N VAL A 128 -29.53 2.42 -1.58
CA VAL A 128 -30.44 2.86 -0.51
C VAL A 128 -31.15 4.11 -1.03
N ASP A 129 -32.49 4.09 -1.00
CA ASP A 129 -33.33 5.18 -1.52
C ASP A 129 -33.00 5.61 -2.96
N GLY A 130 -32.61 4.64 -3.80
CA GLY A 130 -32.27 4.87 -5.21
C GLY A 130 -30.86 5.42 -5.46
N LEU A 131 -30.05 5.61 -4.42
CA LEU A 131 -28.64 6.00 -4.52
C LEU A 131 -27.74 4.81 -4.27
N VAL A 132 -26.72 4.63 -5.11
CA VAL A 132 -25.70 3.59 -4.89
C VAL A 132 -24.95 3.89 -3.59
N SER A 133 -24.90 2.90 -2.72
CA SER A 133 -24.24 2.94 -1.43
C SER A 133 -22.92 2.19 -1.50
N PHE A 134 -21.83 2.88 -1.22
CA PHE A 134 -20.50 2.29 -1.10
C PHE A 134 -19.70 3.03 -0.04
N SER A 135 -18.91 2.29 0.75
CA SER A 135 -17.95 2.89 1.69
C SER A 135 -16.58 3.15 1.05
N LYS A 136 -16.24 2.40 -0.01
CA LYS A 136 -14.95 2.42 -0.71
C LYS A 136 -15.19 2.28 -2.20
N SER A 137 -14.29 2.84 -3.03
CA SER A 137 -14.40 2.70 -4.48
C SER A 137 -14.40 1.23 -4.88
N VAL A 138 -15.29 0.87 -5.81
CA VAL A 138 -15.50 -0.51 -6.29
C VAL A 138 -14.94 -0.70 -7.71
N THR A 139 -14.08 0.19 -8.20
CA THR A 139 -13.48 0.15 -9.55
C THR A 139 -13.06 -1.26 -9.96
N ASN A 140 -13.63 -1.76 -11.06
CA ASN A 140 -13.37 -3.09 -11.59
C ASN A 140 -13.22 -3.00 -13.11
N ASP A 141 -12.08 -3.44 -13.65
CA ASP A 141 -11.82 -3.37 -15.09
C ASP A 141 -12.24 -4.66 -15.80
N GLU A 142 -12.22 -5.80 -15.09
CA GLU A 142 -12.45 -7.11 -15.67
C GLU A 142 -13.14 -8.06 -14.67
N VAL A 143 -13.93 -8.98 -15.21
CA VAL A 143 -14.45 -10.13 -14.47
C VAL A 143 -13.85 -11.41 -15.04
N ASP A 144 -13.14 -12.16 -14.20
CA ASP A 144 -12.55 -13.46 -14.53
C ASP A 144 -13.07 -14.52 -13.57
N PRO A 145 -14.10 -15.32 -13.94
CA PRO A 145 -14.66 -16.35 -13.07
C PRO A 145 -13.70 -17.50 -12.74
N THR A 146 -12.57 -17.62 -13.44
CA THR A 146 -11.63 -18.74 -13.29
C THR A 146 -10.59 -18.51 -12.18
N MET A 147 -10.45 -17.26 -11.73
CA MET A 147 -9.47 -16.89 -10.71
C MET A 147 -9.75 -17.54 -9.34
N LYS A 148 -8.67 -17.78 -8.58
CA LYS A 148 -8.75 -18.39 -7.24
C LYS A 148 -9.14 -17.39 -6.17
N ALA A 149 -8.53 -16.21 -6.19
CA ALA A 149 -8.87 -15.09 -5.31
C ALA A 149 -10.28 -14.56 -5.61
N ASP A 150 -10.89 -13.82 -4.70
CA ASP A 150 -12.18 -13.19 -4.94
C ASP A 150 -12.02 -11.87 -5.70
N ARG A 151 -10.91 -11.18 -5.44
CA ARG A 151 -10.50 -9.97 -6.15
C ARG A 151 -8.98 -9.85 -6.18
N LYS A 152 -8.43 -9.25 -7.24
CA LYS A 152 -7.01 -8.92 -7.31
C LYS A 152 -6.77 -7.53 -7.91
N ILE A 153 -5.68 -6.91 -7.49
CA ILE A 153 -5.11 -5.73 -8.13
C ILE A 153 -3.76 -6.14 -8.71
N VAL A 154 -3.53 -5.79 -9.98
CA VAL A 154 -2.23 -5.92 -10.65
C VAL A 154 -1.71 -4.52 -10.92
N ALA A 155 -0.57 -4.17 -10.35
CA ALA A 155 0.12 -2.91 -10.61
C ALA A 155 1.48 -3.19 -11.23
N VAL A 156 1.83 -2.44 -12.27
CA VAL A 156 3.12 -2.49 -12.94
C VAL A 156 3.75 -1.12 -12.88
N THR A 157 5.01 -1.05 -12.42
CA THR A 157 5.78 0.19 -12.35
C THR A 157 7.23 -0.07 -12.72
N ASN A 158 7.82 0.84 -13.49
CA ASN A 158 9.26 0.85 -13.77
C ASN A 158 9.98 1.66 -12.70
N THR A 159 11.29 1.47 -12.60
CA THR A 159 12.13 2.14 -11.60
C THR A 159 13.41 2.65 -12.21
N LEU A 160 14.01 3.68 -11.62
CA LEU A 160 15.30 4.22 -12.07
C LEU A 160 16.46 3.20 -12.09
N LEU A 161 16.30 2.03 -11.47
CA LEU A 161 17.28 0.94 -11.57
C LEU A 161 17.16 0.11 -12.85
N GLY A 162 16.15 0.35 -13.69
CA GLY A 162 15.84 -0.51 -14.84
C GLY A 162 15.05 -1.76 -14.46
N ILE A 163 14.49 -1.81 -13.25
CA ILE A 163 13.69 -2.92 -12.76
C ILE A 163 12.21 -2.57 -12.94
N THR A 164 11.49 -3.38 -13.71
CA THR A 164 10.03 -3.39 -13.72
C THR A 164 9.53 -4.24 -12.56
N VAL A 165 8.71 -3.64 -11.71
CA VAL A 165 8.04 -4.28 -10.58
C VAL A 165 6.60 -4.58 -10.98
N GLN A 166 6.25 -5.86 -11.06
CA GLN A 166 4.86 -6.30 -11.12
C GLN A 166 4.41 -6.74 -9.73
N ARG A 167 3.38 -6.09 -9.20
CA ARG A 167 2.76 -6.42 -7.92
C ARG A 167 1.34 -6.92 -8.14
N THR A 168 1.08 -8.15 -7.72
CA THR A 168 -0.26 -8.75 -7.74
C THR A 168 -0.75 -8.93 -6.30
N ALA A 169 -1.66 -8.07 -5.85
CA ALA A 169 -2.32 -8.21 -4.56
C ALA A 169 -3.64 -8.97 -4.74
N MET A 170 -3.79 -10.10 -4.06
CA MET A 170 -4.93 -11.02 -4.18
C MET A 170 -5.66 -11.10 -2.85
N GLN A 171 -6.96 -10.87 -2.85
CA GLN A 171 -7.82 -10.93 -1.68
C GLN A 171 -8.63 -12.23 -1.67
N PHE A 172 -8.59 -12.91 -0.54
CA PHE A 172 -9.37 -14.12 -0.27
C PHE A 172 -10.30 -13.85 0.91
N SER A 173 -11.59 -14.08 0.69
CA SER A 173 -12.69 -13.92 1.63
C SER A 173 -13.62 -15.12 1.47
N GLN A 174 -13.33 -16.20 2.18
CA GLN A 174 -14.19 -17.38 2.17
C GLN A 174 -14.39 -17.97 3.57
N GLY A 175 -15.36 -18.88 3.73
CA GLY A 175 -15.84 -19.29 5.05
C GLY A 175 -14.98 -20.30 5.82
N TYR A 176 -14.02 -20.98 5.18
CA TYR A 176 -13.19 -22.05 5.76
C TYR A 176 -11.80 -21.60 6.24
N HIS A 177 -11.39 -20.38 5.89
CA HIS A 177 -10.12 -19.73 6.24
C HIS A 177 -10.40 -18.22 6.25
N ASP A 178 -10.01 -17.49 7.30
CA ASP A 178 -10.34 -16.07 7.48
C ASP A 178 -9.92 -15.16 6.30
N ASN A 179 -10.12 -13.85 6.43
CA ASN A 179 -9.82 -12.90 5.37
C ASN A 179 -8.32 -12.58 5.34
N TYR A 180 -7.66 -12.76 4.19
CA TYR A 180 -6.24 -12.43 4.03
C TYR A 180 -5.94 -11.96 2.61
N HIS A 181 -4.82 -11.24 2.48
CA HIS A 181 -4.26 -10.88 1.19
C HIS A 181 -2.97 -11.65 0.94
N VAL A 182 -2.83 -12.23 -0.25
CA VAL A 182 -1.56 -12.76 -0.77
C VAL A 182 -1.02 -11.73 -1.74
N ILE A 183 0.21 -11.28 -1.54
CA ILE A 183 0.83 -10.26 -2.41
C ILE A 183 2.06 -10.88 -3.05
N GLU A 184 2.03 -10.99 -4.37
CA GLU A 184 3.15 -11.44 -5.19
C GLU A 184 3.88 -10.22 -5.76
N TYR A 185 5.20 -10.27 -5.71
CA TYR A 185 6.08 -9.31 -6.34
C TYR A 185 6.98 -10.06 -7.32
N ILE A 186 6.99 -9.62 -8.57
CA ILE A 186 7.94 -10.07 -9.59
C ILE A 186 8.80 -8.87 -9.97
N PHE A 187 10.11 -9.05 -9.85
CA PHE A 187 11.11 -8.05 -10.21
C PHE A 187 11.79 -8.51 -11.50
N THR A 188 11.67 -7.72 -12.57
CA THR A 188 12.26 -8.05 -13.87
C THR A 188 13.22 -6.94 -14.28
N ASN A 189 14.46 -7.31 -14.59
CA ASN A 189 15.42 -6.38 -15.17
C ASN A 189 15.10 -6.17 -16.65
N THR A 190 14.41 -5.06 -16.96
CA THR A 190 14.01 -4.67 -18.31
C THR A 190 14.93 -3.60 -18.90
N GLY A 191 15.66 -2.87 -18.05
CA GLY A 191 16.48 -1.75 -18.45
C GLY A 191 15.72 -0.45 -18.71
N ASN A 192 14.39 -0.44 -18.53
CA ASN A 192 13.55 0.75 -18.67
C ASN A 192 13.50 1.52 -17.35
N VAL A 193 13.90 2.78 -17.38
CA VAL A 193 14.03 3.62 -16.18
C VAL A 193 12.92 4.62 -15.98
N ASP A 194 11.94 4.70 -16.88
CA ASP A 194 10.84 5.65 -16.79
C ASP A 194 9.46 5.09 -17.21
N GLY A 195 8.53 5.96 -17.60
CA GLY A 195 7.14 5.61 -17.88
C GLY A 195 6.83 5.34 -19.35
N ASP A 196 7.80 5.50 -20.26
CA ASP A 196 7.58 5.33 -21.69
C ASP A 196 8.06 3.97 -22.22
N ASP A 197 7.91 3.75 -23.53
CA ASP A 197 8.23 2.48 -24.19
C ASP A 197 9.71 2.35 -24.59
N GLU A 198 10.50 3.43 -24.52
CA GLU A 198 11.95 3.40 -24.79
C GLU A 198 12.69 2.62 -23.70
N ILE A 199 13.83 2.03 -24.05
CA ILE A 199 14.66 1.25 -23.12
C ILE A 199 16.03 1.91 -23.06
N GLU A 200 16.37 2.49 -21.92
CA GLU A 200 17.59 3.29 -21.74
C GLU A 200 18.81 2.40 -21.52
N PHE A 201 18.62 1.27 -20.84
CA PHE A 201 19.71 0.33 -20.52
C PHE A 201 19.52 -1.07 -21.15
N PRO A 202 19.45 -1.18 -22.49
CA PRO A 202 19.27 -2.47 -23.14
C PRO A 202 20.47 -3.39 -22.88
N ASN A 203 20.20 -4.63 -22.45
CA ASN A 203 21.19 -5.69 -22.17
C ASN A 203 22.10 -5.46 -20.95
N ARG A 204 21.74 -4.53 -20.07
CA ARG A 204 22.48 -4.33 -18.83
C ARG A 204 22.02 -5.31 -17.75
N THR A 205 22.96 -5.88 -16.99
CA THR A 205 22.63 -6.66 -15.79
C THR A 205 22.63 -5.76 -14.56
N VAL A 206 21.58 -5.82 -13.75
CA VAL A 206 21.56 -5.19 -12.42
C VAL A 206 22.21 -6.15 -11.44
N GLU A 207 23.35 -5.74 -10.86
CA GLU A 207 24.12 -6.55 -9.92
C GLU A 207 23.69 -6.29 -8.47
N GLY A 208 23.81 -7.32 -7.62
CA GLY A 208 23.57 -7.18 -6.18
C GLY A 208 22.17 -6.69 -5.83
N PHE A 209 21.16 -7.07 -6.63
CA PHE A 209 19.79 -6.60 -6.45
C PHE A 209 19.20 -7.09 -5.12
N VAL A 210 18.63 -6.18 -4.33
CA VAL A 210 17.97 -6.50 -3.05
C VAL A 210 16.67 -5.73 -2.93
N PRO A 211 15.51 -6.42 -2.90
CA PRO A 211 14.26 -5.81 -2.47
C PRO A 211 14.18 -5.78 -0.94
N TYR A 212 13.81 -4.63 -0.39
CA TYR A 212 13.58 -4.43 1.04
C TYR A 212 12.18 -3.87 1.28
N PHE A 213 11.43 -4.56 2.14
CA PHE A 213 10.08 -4.17 2.54
C PHE A 213 10.11 -3.66 3.97
N LEU A 214 9.48 -2.52 4.19
CA LEU A 214 9.26 -1.96 5.52
C LEU A 214 7.76 -1.85 5.76
N ASN A 215 7.27 -2.46 6.84
CA ASN A 215 5.90 -2.30 7.29
C ASN A 215 5.92 -1.77 8.72
N ARG A 216 5.48 -0.53 8.93
CA ARG A 216 5.22 -0.03 10.28
C ARG A 216 3.74 -0.17 10.59
N MET A 217 3.48 -0.95 11.61
CA MET A 217 2.15 -1.31 12.06
C MET A 217 1.79 -0.47 13.28
N ALA A 218 0.52 -0.11 13.41
CA ALA A 218 -0.04 0.56 14.58
C ALA A 218 -1.46 0.02 14.78
N PRO A 219 -1.65 -1.01 15.63
CA PRO A 219 -2.93 -1.74 15.72
C PRO A 219 -4.09 -0.86 16.17
N VAL A 220 -5.18 -0.91 15.39
CA VAL A 220 -6.44 -0.17 15.56
C VAL A 220 -6.28 1.34 15.72
N LYS A 221 -6.49 2.08 14.63
CA LYS A 221 -6.50 3.55 14.59
C LYS A 221 -7.36 4.19 15.67
N ALA A 222 -8.51 3.62 16.03
CA ALA A 222 -9.37 4.22 17.04
C ALA A 222 -8.68 4.37 18.42
N SER A 223 -7.76 3.45 18.76
CA SER A 223 -7.00 3.48 20.02
C SER A 223 -6.13 4.73 20.18
N ARG A 224 -5.71 5.37 19.09
CA ARG A 224 -4.91 6.60 19.12
C ARG A 224 -5.61 7.75 19.84
N TYR A 225 -6.94 7.77 19.83
CA TYR A 225 -7.72 8.83 20.46
C TYR A 225 -8.07 8.51 21.91
N THR A 226 -8.10 7.23 22.27
CA THR A 226 -8.41 6.77 23.62
C THR A 226 -7.16 6.69 24.49
N ILE A 227 -6.08 6.11 23.96
CA ILE A 227 -4.84 5.83 24.70
C ILE A 227 -3.79 6.94 24.51
N GLY A 228 -3.83 7.61 23.37
CA GLY A 228 -3.01 8.79 23.09
C GLY A 228 -2.34 8.73 21.73
N ASN A 229 -2.14 9.90 21.13
CA ASN A 229 -1.85 10.05 19.70
C ASN A 229 -0.61 9.25 19.25
N GLY A 230 0.41 9.12 20.10
CA GLY A 230 1.65 8.38 19.81
C GLY A 230 1.41 6.90 19.47
N SER A 231 0.35 6.28 19.97
CA SER A 231 0.01 4.89 19.64
C SER A 231 -0.37 4.71 18.17
N GLY A 232 -0.96 5.74 17.54
CA GLY A 232 -1.25 5.74 16.11
C GLY A 232 -0.01 5.78 15.21
N TRP A 233 1.14 6.19 15.75
CA TRP A 233 2.44 6.14 15.06
C TRP A 233 3.17 4.80 15.27
N GLY A 234 2.63 3.95 16.14
CA GLY A 234 3.23 2.69 16.55
C GLY A 234 4.25 2.79 17.70
N GLN A 235 4.28 3.88 18.48
CA GLN A 235 5.25 4.03 19.59
C GLN A 235 5.14 2.94 20.66
N ASN A 236 3.95 2.38 20.83
CA ASN A 236 3.65 1.31 21.77
C ASN A 236 3.52 -0.06 21.10
N THR A 237 3.80 -0.14 19.79
CA THR A 237 3.60 -1.38 19.05
C THR A 237 4.69 -2.38 19.42
N MET A 238 4.24 -3.53 19.91
CA MET A 238 5.12 -4.66 20.16
C MET A 238 5.23 -5.45 18.87
N ASN A 239 6.46 -5.70 18.43
CA ASN A 239 6.74 -6.53 17.26
C ASN A 239 7.25 -7.89 17.74
N ASP A 240 6.72 -8.94 17.13
CA ASP A 240 7.11 -10.30 17.40
C ASP A 240 7.28 -11.04 16.07
N ARG A 241 7.93 -12.20 16.12
CA ARG A 241 8.37 -12.95 14.95
C ARG A 241 8.19 -14.45 15.13
N ARG A 242 8.13 -15.17 14.01
CA ARG A 242 8.13 -16.63 14.01
C ARG A 242 8.82 -17.17 12.75
N GLY A 243 9.65 -18.19 12.91
CA GLY A 243 10.25 -18.96 11.82
C GLY A 243 11.33 -18.19 11.04
N ASP A 244 12.06 -17.31 11.72
CA ASP A 244 13.27 -16.66 11.17
C ASP A 244 14.57 -17.40 11.56
N GLY A 245 14.44 -18.55 12.25
CA GLY A 245 15.56 -19.40 12.65
C GLY A 245 16.38 -18.88 13.83
N GLN A 246 15.95 -17.80 14.49
CA GLN A 246 16.68 -17.22 15.63
C GLN A 246 16.31 -17.89 16.97
N VAL A 247 15.19 -18.64 17.05
CA VAL A 247 14.91 -19.53 18.20
C VAL A 247 15.26 -20.98 17.83
N PRO A 248 16.12 -21.67 18.60
CA PRO A 248 16.60 -23.03 18.29
C PRO A 248 15.55 -24.13 18.13
N GLU A 249 14.29 -23.91 18.54
CA GLU A 249 13.21 -24.90 18.54
C GLU A 249 12.06 -24.56 17.58
N GLU A 250 12.21 -23.51 16.76
CA GLU A 250 11.22 -23.20 15.72
C GLU A 250 11.26 -24.27 14.62
N THR A 251 10.10 -24.86 14.32
CA THR A 251 9.94 -25.93 13.31
C THR A 251 9.23 -25.43 12.04
N GLU A 252 8.88 -24.14 12.03
CA GLU A 252 8.16 -23.50 10.95
C GLU A 252 9.06 -23.27 9.73
N ASN A 253 8.57 -23.62 8.54
CA ASN A 253 9.21 -23.35 7.26
C ASN A 253 8.73 -22.03 6.63
N PHE A 254 8.33 -21.05 7.44
CA PHE A 254 7.88 -19.74 6.98
C PHE A 254 8.44 -18.66 7.90
N ARG A 255 8.53 -17.42 7.39
CA ARG A 255 8.94 -16.27 8.21
C ARG A 255 7.79 -15.31 8.39
N ALA A 256 7.39 -15.09 9.63
CA ALA A 256 6.32 -14.16 9.98
C ALA A 256 6.83 -13.04 10.88
N GLN A 257 6.31 -11.84 10.66
CA GLN A 257 6.38 -10.73 11.59
C GLN A 257 4.94 -10.29 11.88
N PHE A 258 4.64 -10.10 13.15
CA PHE A 258 3.34 -9.60 13.57
C PHE A 258 3.49 -8.61 14.73
N ALA A 259 2.44 -7.85 14.94
CA ALA A 259 2.42 -6.72 15.83
C ALA A 259 1.10 -6.66 16.60
N TRP A 260 1.19 -6.14 17.82
CA TRP A 260 0.05 -5.95 18.72
C TRP A 260 0.24 -4.70 19.59
N HIS A 261 -0.89 -4.25 20.16
CA HIS A 261 -0.93 -3.02 20.94
C HIS A 261 -0.33 -3.23 22.33
N GLY A 262 0.93 -2.85 22.50
CA GLY A 262 1.64 -2.94 23.77
C GLY A 262 1.29 -1.84 24.76
N TYR A 263 1.99 -1.91 25.90
CA TYR A 263 1.95 -0.89 26.93
C TYR A 263 2.56 0.42 26.40
N TYR A 264 1.85 1.53 26.58
CA TYR A 264 2.30 2.86 26.18
C TYR A 264 2.61 3.71 27.42
N PRO A 265 3.88 3.91 27.80
CA PRO A 265 4.24 4.58 29.05
C PRO A 265 3.80 6.05 29.14
N THR A 266 3.65 6.72 28.00
CA THR A 266 3.26 8.13 27.89
C THR A 266 1.82 8.29 27.41
N SER A 267 0.94 7.36 27.82
CA SER A 267 -0.48 7.42 27.49
C SER A 267 -1.23 8.53 28.22
N ASP A 268 -2.37 8.91 27.64
CA ASP A 268 -3.29 9.89 28.20
C ASP A 268 -4.17 9.29 29.32
N VAL A 269 -4.05 7.99 29.58
CA VAL A 269 -4.82 7.23 30.56
C VAL A 269 -3.99 6.84 31.79
N SER A 270 -4.65 6.65 32.93
CA SER A 270 -4.03 6.31 34.22
C SER A 270 -4.07 4.81 34.58
N TYR A 271 -4.45 3.97 33.62
CA TYR A 271 -4.61 2.53 33.78
C TYR A 271 -3.71 1.76 32.80
N ASP A 272 -3.55 0.45 33.01
CA ASP A 272 -2.84 -0.42 32.07
C ASP A 272 -3.53 -0.40 30.71
N ASN A 273 -2.79 -0.01 29.68
CA ASN A 273 -3.28 0.26 28.35
C ASN A 273 -2.87 -0.80 27.31
N VAL A 274 -2.35 -1.95 27.74
CA VAL A 274 -2.14 -3.11 26.86
C VAL A 274 -3.45 -3.53 26.21
N GLY A 275 -3.47 -3.65 24.88
CA GLY A 275 -4.69 -3.95 24.11
C GLY A 275 -5.72 -2.81 24.05
N ALA A 276 -5.38 -1.61 24.55
CA ALA A 276 -6.25 -0.42 24.57
C ALA A 276 -7.65 -0.68 25.17
N PRO A 277 -7.76 -1.04 26.47
CA PRO A 277 -9.05 -1.25 27.10
C PRO A 277 -9.84 0.06 27.19
N ILE A 278 -11.11 0.04 26.78
CA ILE A 278 -11.99 1.21 26.77
C ILE A 278 -12.69 1.34 28.13
N PHE A 279 -11.95 1.75 29.17
CA PHE A 279 -12.56 2.07 30.46
C PHE A 279 -13.18 3.47 30.48
N VAL A 280 -12.59 4.40 29.72
CA VAL A 280 -13.07 5.78 29.57
C VAL A 280 -13.11 6.09 28.07
N PRO A 281 -14.29 6.01 27.42
CA PRO A 281 -14.39 6.24 25.98
C PRO A 281 -14.12 7.70 25.61
N VAL A 282 -13.34 7.91 24.54
CA VAL A 282 -13.05 9.24 23.99
C VAL A 282 -13.72 9.39 22.62
N THR A 283 -14.59 10.39 22.48
CA THR A 283 -15.38 10.59 21.25
C THR A 283 -14.71 11.50 20.22
N THR A 284 -13.54 12.09 20.52
CA THR A 284 -12.85 13.08 19.67
C THR A 284 -12.58 12.58 18.26
N GLY A 285 -12.22 11.29 18.10
CA GLY A 285 -12.01 10.69 16.79
C GLY A 285 -13.29 10.22 16.09
N GLY A 286 -14.45 10.26 16.77
CA GLY A 286 -15.72 9.78 16.24
C GLY A 286 -15.81 8.26 16.02
N TYR A 287 -14.89 7.50 16.61
CA TYR A 287 -14.84 6.02 16.51
C TYR A 287 -15.58 5.33 17.66
N LEU A 288 -15.60 5.96 18.83
CA LEU A 288 -16.25 5.45 20.03
C LEU A 288 -17.46 6.30 20.40
N SER A 289 -18.44 5.65 21.03
CA SER A 289 -19.56 6.33 21.68
C SER A 289 -19.28 6.53 23.16
N ALA A 290 -19.83 7.59 23.77
CA ALA A 290 -19.71 7.81 25.21
C ALA A 290 -20.33 6.68 26.06
N ALA A 291 -21.16 5.82 25.46
CA ALA A 291 -21.79 4.68 26.12
C ALA A 291 -20.93 3.40 26.06
N ASP A 292 -19.80 3.39 25.35
CA ASP A 292 -18.91 2.24 25.27
C ASP A 292 -17.99 2.15 26.49
N THR A 293 -18.60 1.85 27.65
CA THR A 293 -17.94 1.79 28.97
C THR A 293 -17.71 0.35 29.42
N THR A 294 -17.72 -0.59 28.48
CA THR A 294 -17.67 -2.03 28.77
C THR A 294 -16.28 -2.51 29.23
N GLY A 295 -15.24 -1.70 29.04
CA GLY A 295 -13.85 -2.11 29.30
C GLY A 295 -13.31 -3.10 28.27
N ARG A 296 -14.02 -3.33 27.15
CA ARG A 296 -13.54 -4.18 26.06
C ARG A 296 -12.22 -3.66 25.49
N LEU A 297 -11.41 -4.56 24.96
CA LEU A 297 -10.20 -4.17 24.22
C LEU A 297 -10.59 -3.51 22.90
N GLU A 298 -10.07 -2.31 22.67
CA GLU A 298 -10.17 -1.61 21.39
C GLU A 298 -9.24 -2.23 20.36
N ALA A 299 -7.99 -2.50 20.76
CA ALA A 299 -6.93 -3.05 19.92
C ALA A 299 -6.73 -4.55 20.17
N TYR A 300 -7.77 -5.33 19.87
CA TYR A 300 -7.82 -6.78 20.12
C TYR A 300 -7.12 -7.62 19.05
N HIS A 301 -6.86 -7.08 17.87
CA HIS A 301 -6.30 -7.84 16.75
C HIS A 301 -4.76 -7.85 16.73
N PHE A 302 -4.20 -8.91 16.16
CA PHE A 302 -2.80 -8.96 15.74
C PHE A 302 -2.76 -8.65 14.25
N VAL A 303 -1.73 -7.93 13.83
CA VAL A 303 -1.54 -7.56 12.42
C VAL A 303 -0.14 -7.95 12.00
N GLY A 304 0.04 -8.46 10.78
CA GLY A 304 1.33 -9.00 10.40
C GLY A 304 1.43 -9.38 8.93
N THR A 305 2.62 -9.82 8.57
CA THR A 305 2.95 -10.36 7.25
C THR A 305 3.71 -11.65 7.41
N VAL A 306 3.47 -12.58 6.49
CA VAL A 306 4.23 -13.83 6.37
C VAL A 306 4.84 -13.91 4.98
N THR A 307 6.13 -14.25 4.91
CA THR A 307 6.79 -14.61 3.66
C THR A 307 6.49 -16.08 3.40
N LEU A 308 5.67 -16.33 2.37
CA LEU A 308 5.28 -17.68 1.97
C LEU A 308 6.34 -18.36 1.11
N HIS A 309 7.00 -17.58 0.25
CA HIS A 309 7.98 -18.06 -0.73
C HIS A 309 8.84 -16.90 -1.21
N ALA A 310 10.08 -17.18 -1.61
CA ALA A 310 10.97 -16.25 -2.29
C ALA A 310 11.97 -17.05 -3.13
N ASP A 311 12.04 -16.78 -4.43
CA ASP A 311 12.96 -17.41 -5.37
C ASP A 311 13.69 -16.37 -6.22
N ALA A 312 14.80 -16.77 -6.85
CA ALA A 312 15.46 -15.94 -7.86
C ALA A 312 14.83 -16.12 -9.25
N SER A 313 14.05 -17.19 -9.46
CA SER A 313 13.22 -17.40 -10.65
C SER A 313 12.13 -18.43 -10.38
N ALA A 314 11.06 -18.42 -11.18
CA ALA A 314 9.98 -19.40 -11.11
C ALA A 314 10.41 -20.88 -11.36
N ASN A 315 11.66 -21.12 -11.79
CA ASN A 315 12.25 -22.45 -11.96
C ASN A 315 13.39 -22.72 -10.96
N ASP A 316 13.58 -21.84 -9.98
CA ASP A 316 14.58 -21.99 -8.94
C ASP A 316 13.93 -22.68 -7.74
N ASP A 317 14.09 -24.01 -7.68
CA ASP A 317 13.55 -24.87 -6.60
C ASP A 317 14.42 -24.82 -5.30
N SER A 318 15.35 -23.86 -5.19
CA SER A 318 16.33 -23.77 -4.10
C SER A 318 15.77 -23.22 -2.79
#